data_AF-A0A7Z9U8I8-F1
#
_entry.id   AF-A0A7Z9U8I8-F1
#
_cell.length_a   1.000
_cell.length_b   1.000
_cell.length_c   1.000
_cell.angle_alpha   90.00
_cell.angle_beta   90.00
_cell.angle_gamma   90.00
#
_symmetry.space_group_name_H-M   'P 1'
#
loop_
_entity.id
_entity.type
_entity.pdbx_description
1 polymer ?
#
loop_
_entity_poly.entity_id
_entity_poly.type
_entity_poly.pdbx_seq_one_letter_code
_entity_poly.pdbx_strand_id
1 'polypeptide(L)'
;MHEHDSQSLASTLDPILHHECHGHLGPISWFQCDWQRGGASTGFATWRLKTPYRKAKEVPCVVKFPVGYREYFWTKRLGLVRQDEWDEPTSLALPTPRVLAAGFELGGYDLAWIVMERFVNPPIAMERSDTALWSMFESAAEFHAAA
;
A
#
# COMPACT_ATOMS: atom_id res chain seq x y z
N MET A 1 -15.15 -21.28 10.81
CA MET A 1 -14.73 -22.03 9.61
C MET A 1 -14.49 -21.05 8.45
N HIS A 2 -13.51 -20.13 8.58
CA HIS A 2 -13.18 -19.10 7.56
C HIS A 2 -11.66 -18.90 7.37
N GLU A 3 -10.82 -19.59 8.14
CA GLU A 3 -9.36 -19.38 8.17
C GLU A 3 -8.63 -19.95 6.95
N HIS A 4 -9.10 -21.06 6.39
CA HIS A 4 -8.47 -21.72 5.24
C HIS A 4 -8.57 -20.92 3.94
N ASP A 5 -9.54 -20.02 3.83
CA ASP A 5 -9.92 -19.40 2.55
C ASP A 5 -9.04 -18.19 2.18
N SER A 6 -8.57 -17.43 3.19
CA SER A 6 -7.77 -16.21 2.96
C SER A 6 -6.35 -16.54 2.47
N GLN A 7 -5.70 -17.52 3.10
CA GLN A 7 -4.38 -18.00 2.69
C GLN A 7 -4.45 -18.76 1.35
N SER A 8 -5.58 -19.43 1.08
CA SER A 8 -5.88 -20.03 -0.23
C SER A 8 -5.99 -18.97 -1.33
N LEU A 9 -6.69 -17.85 -1.07
CA LEU A 9 -6.81 -16.77 -2.05
C LEU A 9 -5.47 -16.04 -2.26
N ALA A 10 -4.72 -15.76 -1.19
CA ALA A 10 -3.40 -15.15 -1.27
C ALA A 10 -2.46 -15.94 -2.19
N SER A 11 -2.31 -17.24 -1.90
CA SER A 11 -1.44 -18.14 -2.65
C SER A 11 -1.89 -18.33 -4.10
N THR A 12 -3.20 -18.30 -4.36
CA THR A 12 -3.76 -18.43 -5.72
C THR A 12 -3.50 -17.18 -6.56
N LEU A 13 -3.65 -15.99 -5.99
CA LEU A 13 -3.52 -14.72 -6.71
C LEU A 13 -2.08 -14.18 -6.74
N ASP A 14 -1.17 -14.70 -5.92
CA ASP A 14 0.22 -14.27 -5.84
C ASP A 14 0.94 -14.26 -7.21
N PRO A 15 0.89 -15.33 -8.05
CA PRO A 15 1.53 -15.30 -9.37
C PRO A 15 0.91 -14.27 -10.31
N ILE A 16 -0.40 -14.05 -10.21
CA ILE A 16 -1.14 -13.11 -11.05
C ILE A 16 -0.77 -11.68 -10.65
N LEU A 17 -0.71 -11.40 -9.35
CA LEU A 17 -0.29 -10.10 -8.84
C LEU A 17 1.13 -9.76 -9.28
N HIS A 18 2.06 -10.72 -9.23
CA HIS A 18 3.40 -10.53 -9.75
C HIS A 18 3.43 -10.19 -11.25
N HIS A 19 2.54 -10.81 -12.03
CA HIS A 19 2.38 -10.53 -13.45
C HIS A 19 1.82 -9.11 -13.70
N GLU A 20 0.76 -8.73 -12.99
CA GLU A 20 0.16 -7.38 -13.03
C GLU A 20 1.16 -6.30 -12.58
N CYS A 21 2.05 -6.63 -11.65
CA CYS A 21 3.13 -5.74 -11.22
C CYS A 21 4.34 -5.72 -12.17
N HIS A 22 4.25 -6.37 -13.33
CA HIS A 22 5.25 -6.35 -14.41
C HIS A 22 6.70 -6.62 -13.94
N GLY A 23 6.88 -7.53 -12.97
CA GLY A 23 8.20 -7.88 -12.45
C GLY A 23 8.89 -6.79 -11.61
N HIS A 24 8.13 -5.82 -11.11
CA HIS A 24 8.59 -4.87 -10.10
C HIS A 24 8.46 -5.41 -8.67
N LEU A 25 7.44 -6.23 -8.41
CA LEU A 25 7.16 -6.80 -7.09
C LEU A 25 8.08 -8.00 -6.83
N GLY A 26 8.83 -7.94 -5.73
CA GLY A 26 9.62 -9.05 -5.18
C GLY A 26 8.76 -9.99 -4.32
N PRO A 27 9.32 -11.11 -3.83
CA PRO A 27 8.58 -12.13 -3.10
C PRO A 27 7.74 -11.57 -1.95
N ILE A 28 6.53 -12.09 -1.78
CA ILE A 28 5.59 -11.61 -0.78
C ILE A 28 5.60 -12.53 0.45
N SER A 29 5.87 -11.95 1.61
CA SER A 29 5.73 -12.58 2.91
C SER A 29 4.34 -12.26 3.48
N TRP A 30 3.39 -13.14 3.23
CA TRP A 30 2.01 -13.03 3.72
C TRP A 30 1.94 -13.18 5.24
N PHE A 31 1.15 -12.34 5.90
CA PHE A 31 0.89 -12.44 7.34
C PHE A 31 -0.57 -12.10 7.64
N GLN A 32 -1.04 -12.58 8.79
CA GLN A 32 -2.32 -12.19 9.34
C GLN A 32 -2.11 -11.17 10.46
N CYS A 33 -3.05 -10.23 10.55
CA CYS A 33 -3.06 -9.21 11.58
C CYS A 33 -4.42 -9.26 12.28
N ASP A 34 -4.43 -9.34 13.60
CA ASP A 34 -5.64 -9.57 14.42
C ASP A 34 -6.72 -8.47 14.25
N TRP A 35 -6.32 -7.30 13.74
CA TRP A 35 -7.18 -6.15 13.48
C TRP A 35 -7.74 -6.11 12.05
N GLN A 36 -7.33 -7.01 11.17
CA GLN A 36 -7.87 -7.14 9.82
C GLN A 36 -9.18 -7.94 9.86
N ARG A 37 -10.30 -7.26 9.65
CA ARG A 37 -11.60 -7.93 9.52
C ARG A 37 -11.77 -8.50 8.12
N GLY A 38 -11.95 -9.81 8.04
CA GLY A 38 -12.55 -10.52 6.90
C GLY A 38 -11.65 -10.70 5.68
N GLY A 39 -11.10 -11.91 5.50
CA GLY A 39 -10.60 -12.41 4.21
C GLY A 39 -9.37 -11.71 3.60
N ALA A 40 -9.01 -10.54 4.11
CA ALA A 40 -7.95 -9.70 3.58
C ALA A 40 -6.58 -10.34 3.82
N SER A 41 -5.84 -10.49 2.73
CA SER A 41 -4.46 -10.93 2.69
C SER A 41 -3.57 -9.69 2.64
N THR A 42 -2.66 -9.60 3.61
CA THR A 42 -1.66 -8.55 3.66
C THR A 42 -0.28 -9.17 3.70
N GLY A 43 0.65 -8.60 2.93
CA GLY A 43 1.99 -9.11 2.83
C GLY A 43 3.02 -8.01 2.80
N PHE A 44 4.22 -8.31 3.28
CA PHE A 44 5.39 -7.46 3.05
C PHE A 44 6.16 -7.96 1.84
N ALA A 45 6.66 -7.03 1.05
CA ALA A 45 7.50 -7.33 -0.10
C ALA A 45 8.51 -6.20 -0.34
N THR A 46 9.32 -6.35 -1.37
CA THR A 46 10.13 -5.26 -1.94
C THR A 46 9.59 -4.86 -3.31
N TRP A 47 9.67 -3.58 -3.63
CA TRP A 47 9.36 -3.06 -4.95
C TRP A 47 10.61 -2.52 -5.60
N ARG A 48 10.88 -2.94 -6.84
CA ARG A 48 12.00 -2.44 -7.62
C ARG A 48 11.57 -1.24 -8.46
N LEU A 49 11.92 -0.04 -8.03
CA LEU A 49 11.76 1.18 -8.82
C LEU A 49 12.72 1.13 -10.02
N LYS A 50 12.17 1.15 -11.24
CA LYS A 50 12.97 1.23 -12.47
C LYS A 50 12.64 2.53 -13.17
N THR A 51 13.63 3.38 -13.36
CA THR A 51 13.49 4.60 -14.14
C THR A 51 14.51 4.59 -15.27
N PRO A 52 14.25 5.22 -16.41
CA PRO A 52 15.21 5.28 -17.52
C PRO A 52 16.54 5.97 -17.14
N TYR A 53 16.50 6.84 -16.13
CA TYR A 53 17.59 7.78 -15.83
C TYR A 53 18.30 7.54 -14.49
N ARG A 54 17.80 6.62 -13.65
CA ARG A 54 18.41 6.29 -12.34
C ARG A 54 18.62 4.79 -12.20
N LYS A 55 19.65 4.41 -11.44
CA LYS A 55 19.88 3.02 -11.03
C LYS A 55 18.63 2.48 -10.33
N ALA A 56 18.30 1.22 -10.59
CA ALA A 56 17.19 0.55 -9.92
C ALA A 56 17.36 0.61 -8.39
N LYS A 57 16.29 0.98 -7.69
CA LYS A 57 16.22 1.10 -6.23
C LYS A 57 15.16 0.15 -5.72
N GLU A 58 15.46 -0.58 -4.64
CA GLU A 58 14.46 -1.40 -3.96
C GLU A 58 13.88 -0.61 -2.79
N VAL A 59 12.55 -0.65 -2.65
CA VAL A 59 11.84 -0.02 -1.55
C VAL A 59 10.94 -1.03 -0.84
N PRO A 60 10.89 -1.04 0.50
CA PRO A 60 9.94 -1.87 1.24
C PRO A 60 8.51 -1.46 0.91
N CYS A 61 7.63 -2.44 0.67
CA CYS A 61 6.23 -2.22 0.36
C CYS A 61 5.31 -3.17 1.13
N VAL A 62 4.04 -2.76 1.22
CA VAL A 62 2.92 -3.54 1.71
C VAL A 62 2.01 -3.84 0.55
N VAL A 63 1.63 -5.11 0.42
CA VAL A 63 0.59 -5.59 -0.49
C VAL A 63 -0.66 -5.85 0.32
N LYS A 64 -1.83 -5.41 -0.19
CA LYS A 64 -3.13 -5.75 0.40
C LYS A 64 -4.15 -6.13 -0.67
N PHE A 65 -4.90 -7.21 -0.43
CA PHE A 65 -6.14 -7.54 -1.14
C PHE A 65 -6.97 -8.60 -0.40
N PRO A 66 -8.31 -8.65 -0.56
CA PRO A 66 -9.15 -7.55 -1.05
C PRO A 66 -9.00 -6.29 -0.21
N VAL A 67 -9.17 -5.13 -0.85
CA VAL A 67 -9.29 -3.83 -0.21
C VAL A 67 -10.71 -3.29 -0.45
N GLY A 68 -11.34 -2.71 0.58
CA GLY A 68 -12.65 -2.08 0.39
C GLY A 68 -12.57 -0.85 -0.52
N TYR A 69 -13.61 -0.58 -1.32
CA TYR A 69 -13.57 0.51 -2.32
C TYR A 69 -13.17 1.87 -1.73
N ARG A 70 -13.65 2.23 -0.54
CA ARG A 70 -13.29 3.52 0.10
C ARG A 70 -11.81 3.61 0.44
N GLU A 71 -11.22 2.55 0.98
CA GLU A 71 -9.78 2.50 1.28
C GLU A 71 -8.97 2.55 -0.02
N TYR A 72 -9.36 1.74 -1.02
CA TYR A 72 -8.74 1.76 -2.35
C TYR A 72 -8.79 3.15 -2.98
N PHE A 73 -9.99 3.74 -3.06
CA PHE A 73 -10.24 5.00 -3.76
C PHE A 73 -9.40 6.12 -3.18
N TRP A 74 -9.46 6.34 -1.87
CA TRP A 74 -8.74 7.46 -1.24
C TRP A 74 -7.23 7.23 -1.22
N THR A 75 -6.76 6.01 -0.89
CA THR A 75 -5.32 5.72 -0.86
C THR A 75 -4.71 5.85 -2.25
N LYS A 76 -5.37 5.33 -3.28
CA LYS A 76 -4.90 5.49 -4.66
C LYS A 76 -4.95 6.94 -5.11
N ARG A 77 -6.08 7.64 -4.91
CA ARG A 77 -6.26 9.02 -5.37
C ARG A 77 -5.23 9.97 -4.77
N LEU A 78 -4.94 9.81 -3.48
CA LEU A 78 -4.09 10.73 -2.72
C LEU A 78 -2.65 10.25 -2.56
N GLY A 79 -2.34 9.02 -2.95
CA GLY A 79 -1.04 8.40 -2.78
C GLY A 79 -0.34 8.02 -4.09
N LEU A 80 -1.01 8.08 -5.24
CA LEU A 80 -0.40 7.63 -6.50
C LEU A 80 0.80 8.51 -6.89
N VAL A 81 1.96 7.88 -7.01
CA VAL A 81 3.21 8.55 -7.42
C VAL A 81 3.79 7.91 -8.67
N ARG A 82 4.47 8.71 -9.48
CA ARG A 82 5.28 8.17 -10.57
C ARG A 82 6.60 7.63 -9.99
N GLN A 83 7.13 6.55 -10.58
CA GLN A 83 8.36 5.91 -10.05
C GLN A 83 9.59 6.84 -10.12
N ASP A 84 9.64 7.75 -11.10
CA ASP A 84 10.68 8.76 -11.26
C ASP A 84 10.59 9.90 -10.24
N GLU A 85 9.41 10.11 -9.65
CA GLU A 85 9.13 11.13 -8.66
C GLU A 85 9.20 10.60 -7.22
N TRP A 86 9.59 9.34 -7.02
CA TRP A 86 9.50 8.66 -5.73
C TRP A 86 10.12 9.43 -4.56
N ASP A 87 11.30 10.01 -4.78
CA ASP A 87 12.06 10.74 -3.76
C ASP A 87 11.83 12.27 -3.84
N GLU A 88 10.91 12.74 -4.68
CA GLU A 88 10.60 14.17 -4.79
C GLU A 88 9.86 14.67 -3.54
N PRO A 89 10.12 15.91 -3.07
CA PRO A 89 9.48 16.46 -1.88
C PRO A 89 7.95 16.40 -1.92
N THR A 90 7.34 16.59 -3.09
CA THR A 90 5.89 16.53 -3.28
C THR A 90 5.34 15.12 -3.08
N SER A 91 6.06 14.09 -3.51
CA SER A 91 5.69 12.69 -3.30
C SER A 91 5.82 12.27 -1.83
N LEU A 92 6.82 12.81 -1.14
CA LEU A 92 7.04 12.56 0.29
C LEU A 92 5.99 13.24 1.20
N ALA A 93 5.33 14.29 0.69
CA ALA A 93 4.34 15.08 1.42
C ALA A 93 2.89 14.63 1.18
N LEU A 94 2.67 13.46 0.55
CA LEU A 94 1.32 12.97 0.30
C LEU A 94 0.62 12.55 1.60
N PRO A 95 -0.69 12.82 1.76
CA PRO A 95 -1.42 12.56 3.00
C PRO A 95 -1.81 11.07 3.19
N THR A 96 -1.48 10.22 2.21
CA THR A 96 -1.65 8.76 2.28
C THR A 96 -0.36 8.08 1.82
N PRO A 97 -0.10 6.81 2.22
CA PRO A 97 1.08 6.08 1.75
C PRO A 97 1.22 6.15 0.23
N ARG A 98 2.44 6.39 -0.25
CA ARG A 98 2.74 6.36 -1.68
C ARG A 98 2.35 5.01 -2.28
N VAL A 99 1.56 5.06 -3.34
CA VAL A 99 1.02 3.90 -4.04
C VAL A 99 1.90 3.58 -5.25
N LEU A 100 2.41 2.36 -5.28
CA LEU A 100 3.31 1.82 -6.29
C LEU A 100 2.53 1.17 -7.45
N ALA A 101 1.45 0.46 -7.11
CA ALA A 101 0.53 -0.16 -8.07
C ALA A 101 -0.83 -0.42 -7.40
N ALA A 102 -1.91 -0.35 -8.17
CA ALA A 102 -3.26 -0.58 -7.66
C ALA A 102 -4.26 -0.85 -8.78
N GLY A 103 -5.12 -1.86 -8.60
CA GLY A 103 -6.18 -2.23 -9.53
C GLY A 103 -7.51 -2.49 -8.82
N PHE A 104 -8.60 -2.49 -9.58
CA PHE A 104 -9.93 -2.86 -9.09
C PHE A 104 -10.34 -4.29 -9.51
N GLU A 105 -9.48 -4.96 -10.28
CA GLU A 105 -9.61 -6.35 -10.69
C GLU A 105 -8.26 -7.06 -10.56
N LEU A 106 -8.28 -8.35 -10.25
CA LEU A 106 -7.08 -9.20 -10.23
C LEU A 106 -7.45 -10.63 -10.63
N GLY A 107 -6.84 -11.16 -11.70
CA GLY A 107 -7.07 -12.55 -12.12
C GLY A 107 -8.52 -12.86 -12.52
N GLY A 108 -9.26 -11.87 -13.02
CA GLY A 108 -10.68 -11.99 -13.37
C GLY A 108 -11.66 -11.83 -12.20
N TYR A 109 -11.16 -11.59 -10.98
CA TYR A 109 -11.99 -11.23 -9.83
C TYR A 109 -12.19 -9.72 -9.77
N ASP A 110 -13.43 -9.27 -9.57
CA ASP A 110 -13.79 -7.89 -9.20
C ASP A 110 -13.40 -7.66 -7.73
N LEU A 111 -12.15 -7.24 -7.54
CA LEU A 111 -11.50 -7.17 -6.26
C LEU A 111 -10.38 -6.12 -6.31
N ALA A 112 -10.50 -5.11 -5.45
CA ALA A 112 -9.50 -4.07 -5.36
C ALA A 112 -8.25 -4.56 -4.60
N TRP A 113 -7.09 -4.14 -5.10
CA TRP A 113 -5.78 -4.44 -4.54
C TRP A 113 -4.87 -3.24 -4.61
N ILE A 114 -3.90 -3.19 -3.70
CA ILE A 114 -2.93 -2.10 -3.61
C ILE A 114 -1.56 -2.60 -3.19
N VAL A 115 -0.53 -2.04 -3.81
CA VAL A 115 0.87 -2.10 -3.39
C VAL A 115 1.28 -0.68 -3.03
N MET A 116 1.67 -0.46 -1.78
CA MET A 116 2.02 0.86 -1.25
C MET A 116 3.29 0.79 -0.42
N GLU A 117 3.88 1.95 -0.14
CA GLU A 117 5.08 2.00 0.70
C GLU A 117 4.85 1.38 2.08
N ARG A 118 5.93 0.83 2.65
CA ARG A 118 5.94 0.39 4.04
C ARG A 118 6.64 1.45 4.88
N PHE A 119 5.92 2.02 5.84
CA PHE A 119 6.53 2.84 6.88
C PHE A 119 7.29 1.97 7.89
N VAL A 120 8.45 2.45 8.32
CA VAL A 120 9.30 1.79 9.33
C VAL A 120 8.93 2.23 10.75
N ASN A 121 8.36 3.42 10.88
CA ASN A 121 8.03 4.02 12.17
C ASN A 121 6.68 3.52 12.71
N PRO A 122 6.55 3.37 14.04
CA PRO A 122 5.28 3.01 14.66
C PRO A 122 4.24 4.15 14.53
N PRO A 123 2.94 3.84 14.66
CA PRO A 123 1.89 4.87 14.62
C PRO A 123 2.05 5.91 15.73
N ILE A 124 1.90 7.19 15.38
CA ILE A 124 1.99 8.34 16.30
C ILE A 124 0.94 8.29 17.43
N ALA A 125 -0.19 7.60 17.22
CA ALA A 125 -1.26 7.47 18.22
C ALA A 125 -0.82 6.81 19.55
N MET A 126 0.38 6.24 19.61
CA MET A 126 1.00 5.74 20.84
C MET A 126 1.67 6.84 21.68
N GLU A 127 1.90 8.03 21.11
CA GLU A 127 2.52 9.18 21.76
C GLU A 127 1.47 10.27 22.04
N ARG A 128 1.14 10.49 23.31
CA ARG A 128 0.19 11.52 23.74
C ARG A 128 0.92 12.83 24.08
N SER A 129 1.51 13.46 23.07
CA SER A 129 2.15 14.77 23.18
C SER A 129 1.34 15.85 22.45
N ASP A 130 1.51 17.11 22.85
CA ASP A 130 0.88 18.24 22.15
C ASP A 130 1.33 18.30 20.68
N THR A 131 2.60 18.00 20.41
CA THR A 131 3.15 17.93 19.05
C THR A 131 2.43 16.87 18.22
N ALA A 132 2.21 15.67 18.75
CA ALA A 132 1.50 14.60 18.06
C ALA A 132 0.06 15.01 17.71
N LEU A 133 -0.62 15.71 18.63
CA LEU A 133 -1.97 16.22 18.38
C LEU A 133 -2.01 17.26 17.26
N TRP A 134 -1.06 18.21 17.27
CA TRP A 134 -0.95 19.20 16.20
C TRP A 134 -0.63 18.57 14.84
N SER A 135 0.29 17.61 14.79
CA SER A 135 0.57 16.86 13.56
C SER A 135 -0.66 16.12 13.03
N MET A 136 -1.52 15.58 13.90
CA MET A 136 -2.78 14.98 13.46
C MET A 136 -3.74 16.00 12.82
N PHE A 137 -3.82 17.22 13.36
CA PHE A 137 -4.65 18.27 12.77
C PHE A 137 -4.10 18.74 11.42
N GLU A 138 -2.78 18.91 11.31
CA GLU A 138 -2.12 19.26 10.05
C GLU A 138 -2.37 18.18 8.99
N SER A 139 -2.10 16.91 9.29
CA SER A 139 -2.36 15.81 8.35
C SER A 139 -3.83 15.68 7.94
N ALA A 140 -4.77 15.96 8.85
CA ALA A 140 -6.19 16.00 8.50
C ALA A 140 -6.50 17.16 7.54
N ALA A 141 -5.96 18.35 7.79
CA ALA A 141 -6.13 19.51 6.92
C ALA A 141 -5.53 19.26 5.53
N GLU A 142 -4.34 18.67 5.46
CA GLU A 142 -3.67 18.27 4.21
C GLU A 142 -4.50 17.26 3.42
N PHE A 143 -5.03 16.23 4.10
CA PHE A 143 -5.93 15.26 3.49
C PHE A 143 -7.16 15.95 2.89
N HIS A 144 -7.81 16.85 3.65
CA HIS A 144 -8.99 17.57 3.20
C HIS A 144 -8.70 18.54 2.05
N ALA A 145 -7.52 19.17 2.02
CA ALA A 145 -7.10 20.07 0.95
C ALA A 145 -6.81 19.32 -0.37
N ALA A 146 -6.39 18.05 -0.29
CA ALA A 146 -6.07 17.22 -1.44
C ALA A 146 -7.24 16.38 -2.00
N ALA A 147 -8.34 16.25 -1.25
CA ALA A 147 -9.47 15.36 -1.53
C ALA A 147 -10.31 15.74 -2.78
#